data_AF-A0A9W9WRF1-F1
#
_entry.id   AF-A0A9W9WRF1-F1
#
_cell.length_a   1.000
_cell.length_b   1.000
_cell.length_c   1.000
_cell.angle_alpha   90.00
_cell.angle_beta   90.00
_cell.angle_gamma   90.00
#
_symmetry.space_group_name_H-M   'P 1'
#
loop_
_entity.id
_entity.type
_entity.pdbx_description
1 polymer ?
#
loop_
_entity_poly.entity_id
_entity_poly.type
_entity_poly.pdbx_seq_one_letter_code
_entity_poly.pdbx_strand_id
1 'polypeptide(L)'
;MKLCPSGRLSSTLKTMKNQGNCSYHFTEEELKSHAVDAEGWNEVRDFFDRIEDLVKRDGWTHPETFDVAFDFFCDLPKLGLRRMKGREREIFDKHTS
;
A
#
# COMPACT_ATOMS: atom_id res chain seq x y z
N MET A 1 -7.98 -0.10 -7.57
CA MET A 1 -8.88 -1.28 -7.64
C MET A 1 -9.31 -1.54 -9.07
N LYS A 2 -9.06 -2.74 -9.61
CA LYS A 2 -9.77 -3.17 -10.82
C LYS A 2 -11.14 -3.66 -10.36
N LEU A 3 -12.16 -2.79 -10.47
CA LEU A 3 -13.54 -3.23 -10.47
C LEU A 3 -13.67 -4.34 -11.51
N CYS A 4 -14.24 -5.47 -11.13
CA CYS A 4 -14.52 -6.56 -12.06
C CYS A 4 -15.41 -5.99 -13.17
N PRO A 5 -14.93 -5.82 -14.41
CA PRO A 5 -15.75 -5.19 -15.43
C PRO A 5 -16.88 -6.14 -15.76
N SER A 6 -18.12 -5.66 -15.67
CA SER A 6 -19.28 -6.22 -16.34
C SER A 6 -19.07 -6.09 -17.86
N GLY A 7 -18.17 -6.90 -18.40
CA GLY A 7 -17.67 -6.81 -19.76
C GLY A 7 -17.00 -8.11 -20.16
N ARG A 8 -17.76 -8.93 -20.89
CA ARG A 8 -17.36 -10.09 -21.71
C ARG A 8 -16.08 -10.81 -21.24
N LEU A 9 -16.26 -11.82 -20.38
CA LEU A 9 -15.22 -12.76 -19.98
C LEU A 9 -14.53 -13.36 -21.22
N SER A 10 -13.23 -13.09 -21.37
CA SER A 10 -12.34 -13.84 -22.27
C SER A 10 -12.50 -15.34 -21.99
N SER A 11 -12.52 -16.15 -23.05
CA SER A 11 -12.69 -17.61 -22.99
C SER A 11 -11.73 -18.31 -22.03
N THR A 12 -10.59 -17.68 -21.71
CA THR A 12 -9.57 -18.20 -20.80
C THR A 12 -9.97 -18.16 -19.32
N LEU A 13 -10.93 -17.31 -18.92
CA LEU A 13 -11.42 -17.22 -17.53
C LEU A 13 -12.61 -18.15 -17.24
N LYS A 14 -13.11 -18.89 -18.23
CA LYS A 14 -14.28 -19.79 -18.07
C LYS A 14 -14.01 -21.05 -17.23
N THR A 15 -12.75 -21.39 -16.97
CA THR A 15 -12.37 -22.69 -16.38
C THR A 15 -12.13 -22.69 -14.86
N MET A 16 -12.41 -21.59 -14.15
CA MET A 16 -12.41 -21.57 -12.68
C MET A 16 -13.74 -21.09 -12.10
N LYS A 17 -14.86 -21.47 -12.74
CA LYS A 17 -16.18 -21.34 -12.12
C LYS A 17 -16.31 -22.48 -11.09
N ASN A 18 -15.72 -22.27 -9.91
CA ASN A 18 -15.95 -23.16 -8.78
C ASN A 18 -17.47 -23.16 -8.52
N GLN A 19 -18.12 -24.31 -8.72
CA GLN A 19 -19.58 -24.49 -8.58
C GLN A 19 -20.00 -24.54 -7.09
N GLY A 20 -19.37 -23.72 -6.25
CA GLY A 20 -19.70 -23.57 -4.85
C GLY A 20 -20.39 -22.23 -4.61
N ASN A 21 -21.34 -22.18 -3.67
CA ASN A 21 -21.81 -20.92 -3.13
C ASN A 21 -20.59 -20.15 -2.58
N CYS A 22 -20.41 -18.88 -2.96
CA CYS A 22 -19.28 -18.08 -2.49
C CYS A 22 -19.37 -17.98 -0.97
N SER A 23 -18.40 -18.56 -0.24
CA SER A 23 -18.49 -18.63 1.22
C SER A 23 -18.37 -17.26 1.90
N TYR A 24 -17.86 -16.27 1.18
CA TYR A 24 -17.62 -14.93 1.69
C TYR A 24 -18.38 -13.90 0.84
N HIS A 25 -19.18 -13.08 1.51
CA HIS A 25 -19.94 -11.98 0.90
C HIS A 25 -19.62 -10.71 1.68
N PHE A 26 -19.30 -9.65 0.94
CA PHE A 26 -19.22 -8.30 1.49
C PHE A 26 -20.55 -7.60 1.25
N THR A 27 -20.99 -6.84 2.23
CA THR A 27 -22.03 -5.82 2.08
C THR A 27 -21.52 -4.68 1.21
N GLU A 28 -22.43 -3.89 0.64
CA GLU A 28 -22.07 -2.71 -0.14
C GLU A 28 -21.31 -1.68 0.73
N GLU A 29 -21.64 -1.60 2.01
CA GLU A 29 -20.96 -0.79 3.01
C GLU A 29 -19.51 -1.23 3.23
N GLU A 30 -19.26 -2.55 3.36
CA GLU A 30 -17.91 -3.09 3.47
C GLU A 30 -17.08 -2.83 2.21
N LEU A 31 -17.67 -3.00 1.02
CA LEU A 31 -16.99 -2.71 -0.24
C LEU A 31 -16.57 -1.23 -0.34
N LYS A 32 -17.46 -0.32 0.08
CA LYS A 32 -17.14 1.13 0.13
C LYS A 32 -16.05 1.42 1.14
N SER A 33 -16.11 0.83 2.34
CA SER A 33 -15.06 0.97 3.36
C SER A 33 -13.71 0.53 2.80
N HIS A 34 -13.64 -0.66 2.19
CA HIS A 34 -12.41 -1.16 1.58
C HIS A 34 -11.89 -0.27 0.48
N ALA A 35 -12.77 0.38 -0.30
CA ALA A 35 -12.34 1.31 -1.33
C ALA A 35 -11.63 2.54 -0.74
N VAL A 36 -12.13 3.05 0.39
CA VAL A 36 -11.52 4.15 1.14
C VAL A 36 -10.23 3.70 1.80
N ASP A 37 -10.24 2.55 2.48
CA ASP A 37 -9.04 2.00 3.16
C ASP A 37 -7.90 1.70 2.17
N ALA A 38 -8.25 1.36 0.93
CA ALA A 38 -7.29 1.06 -0.12
C ALA A 38 -6.90 2.30 -0.98
N GLU A 39 -7.40 3.49 -0.65
CA GLU A 39 -6.91 4.75 -1.21
C GLU A 39 -5.42 4.95 -0.84
N GLY A 40 -4.60 5.44 -1.77
CA GLY A 40 -3.17 5.68 -1.52
C GLY A 40 -2.27 4.43 -1.64
N TRP A 41 -2.82 3.22 -1.71
CA TRP A 41 -2.00 1.99 -1.71
C TRP A 41 -1.14 1.82 -2.96
N ASN A 42 -1.61 2.28 -4.12
CA ASN A 42 -0.79 2.22 -5.33
C ASN A 42 0.38 3.19 -5.24
N GLU A 43 0.17 4.37 -4.66
CA GLU A 43 1.19 5.39 -4.46
C GLU A 43 2.27 4.91 -3.49
N VAL A 44 1.87 4.24 -2.40
CA VAL A 44 2.79 3.58 -1.47
C VAL A 44 3.57 2.46 -2.15
N ARG A 45 2.89 1.61 -2.94
CA ARG A 45 3.57 0.56 -3.71
C ARG A 45 4.60 1.14 -4.67
N ASP A 46 4.20 2.13 -5.47
CA ASP A 46 5.07 2.76 -6.46
C ASP A 46 6.23 3.52 -5.78
N PHE A 47 6.08 3.95 -4.52
CA PHE A 47 7.19 4.45 -3.72
C PHE A 47 8.21 3.36 -3.39
N PHE A 48 7.76 2.19 -2.93
CA PHE A 48 8.67 1.08 -2.64
C PHE A 48 9.35 0.53 -3.90
N ASP A 49 8.64 0.46 -5.02
CA ASP A 49 9.23 0.08 -6.31
C ASP A 49 10.35 1.06 -6.74
N ARG A 50 10.27 2.35 -6.34
CA ARG A 50 11.32 3.36 -6.64
C ARG A 50 12.56 3.25 -5.74
N ILE A 51 12.48 2.57 -4.60
CA ILE A 51 13.60 2.43 -3.65
C ILE A 51 14.08 0.98 -3.52
N GLU A 52 13.72 0.11 -4.47
CA GLU A 52 14.03 -1.32 -4.45
C GLU A 52 15.53 -1.63 -4.37
N ASP A 53 16.38 -0.71 -4.82
CA ASP A 53 17.84 -0.82 -4.72
C ASP A 53 18.37 -0.54 -3.30
N LEU A 54 17.60 0.15 -2.47
CA LEU A 54 17.92 0.40 -1.06
C LEU A 54 17.26 -0.60 -0.12
N VAL A 55 15.97 -0.91 -0.35
CA VAL A 55 15.21 -1.87 0.45
C VAL A 55 14.28 -2.66 -0.45
N LYS A 56 14.32 -3.98 -0.35
CA LYS A 56 13.45 -4.88 -1.08
C LYS A 56 12.04 -4.82 -0.52
N ARG A 57 11.08 -5.27 -1.32
CA ARG A 57 9.64 -5.21 -1.02
C ARG A 57 9.24 -6.01 0.23
N ASP A 58 10.04 -6.98 0.62
CA ASP A 58 9.89 -7.79 1.83
C ASP A 58 10.51 -7.13 3.09
N GLY A 59 11.08 -5.93 2.95
CA GLY A 59 11.67 -5.16 4.05
C GLY A 59 13.15 -5.42 4.28
N TRP A 60 13.80 -6.27 3.47
CA TRP A 60 15.23 -6.56 3.62
C TRP A 60 16.11 -5.61 2.80
N THR A 61 17.32 -5.33 3.31
CA THR A 61 18.37 -4.60 2.60
C THR A 61 19.64 -5.45 2.56
N HIS A 62 20.50 -5.23 1.57
CA HIS A 62 21.80 -5.88 1.51
C HIS A 62 22.77 -5.24 2.52
N PRO A 63 23.73 -5.99 3.09
CA PRO A 63 24.74 -5.42 3.99
C PRO A 63 25.47 -4.22 3.39
N GLU A 64 25.74 -4.26 2.08
CA GLU A 64 26.44 -3.21 1.35
C GLU A 64 25.63 -1.91 1.21
N THR A 65 24.30 -1.99 1.29
CA THR A 65 23.38 -0.85 1.17
C THR A 65 22.76 -0.45 2.51
N PHE A 66 23.06 -1.17 3.60
CA PHE A 66 22.42 -1.00 4.90
C PHE A 66 22.56 0.44 5.42
N ASP A 67 23.78 0.98 5.44
CA ASP A 67 24.03 2.33 5.98
C ASP A 67 23.27 3.39 5.17
N VAL A 68 23.24 3.25 3.85
CA VAL A 68 22.51 4.18 2.96
C VAL A 68 21.00 4.08 3.17
N ALA A 69 20.46 2.86 3.31
CA ALA A 69 19.05 2.65 3.60
C ALA A 69 18.67 3.20 4.99
N PHE A 70 19.53 2.98 5.99
CA PHE A 70 19.35 3.50 7.34
C PHE A 70 19.28 5.02 7.35
N ASP A 71 20.25 5.70 6.74
CA ASP A 71 20.29 7.16 6.64
C ASP A 71 19.06 7.71 5.91
N PHE A 72 18.67 7.09 4.80
CA PHE A 72 17.45 7.45 4.06
C PHE A 72 16.20 7.43 4.94
N PHE A 73 15.99 6.35 5.69
CA PHE A 73 14.83 6.22 6.59
C PHE A 73 14.93 7.10 7.84
N CYS A 74 16.14 7.40 8.33
CA CYS A 74 16.34 8.38 9.41
C CYS A 74 15.97 9.81 8.98
N ASP A 75 16.16 10.16 7.71
CA ASP A 75 15.87 11.49 7.19
C ASP A 75 14.42 11.67 6.72
N LEU A 76 13.74 10.59 6.34
CA LEU A 76 12.38 10.63 5.84
C LEU A 76 11.37 11.28 6.82
N PRO A 77 11.36 10.97 8.13
CA PRO A 77 10.53 11.67 9.12
C PRO A 77 10.84 13.16 9.20
N LYS A 78 12.13 13.53 9.15
CA LYS A 78 12.56 14.94 9.22
C LYS A 78 12.02 15.72 8.02
N LEU A 79 12.03 15.13 6.83
CA LEU A 79 11.48 15.74 5.62
C LEU A 79 9.96 15.91 5.72
N GLY A 80 9.25 14.90 6.24
CA GLY A 80 7.82 14.97 6.50
C GLY A 80 7.46 16.08 7.48
N LEU A 81 8.13 16.11 8.64
CA LEU A 81 7.93 17.11 9.70
C LEU A 81 8.14 18.55 9.23
N ARG A 82 9.07 18.79 8.30
CA ARG A 82 9.30 20.13 7.72
C ARG A 82 8.11 20.62 6.89
N ARG A 83 7.31 19.71 6.33
CA ARG A 83 6.15 20.02 5.49
C ARG A 83 4.85 20.11 6.29
N MET A 84 4.76 19.39 7.41
CA MET A 84 3.59 19.36 8.29
C MET A 84 3.49 20.58 9.20
N LYS A 85 2.26 21.03 9.51
CA LYS A 85 1.99 22.16 10.41
C LYS A 85 0.73 21.91 11.26
N GLY A 86 0.65 22.57 12.42
CA GLY A 86 -0.52 22.52 13.29
C GLY A 86 -0.89 21.11 13.73
N ARG A 87 -2.19 20.79 13.73
CA ARG A 87 -2.73 19.51 14.21
C ARG A 87 -2.13 18.28 13.54
N GLU A 88 -1.80 18.35 12.26
CA GLU A 88 -1.17 17.23 11.53
C GLU A 88 0.19 16.86 12.16
N ARG A 89 0.99 17.87 12.50
CA ARG A 89 2.28 17.67 13.14
C ARG A 89 2.13 17.15 14.57
N GLU A 90 1.19 17.68 15.34
CA GLU A 90 0.89 17.19 16.70
C GLU A 90 0.48 15.70 16.70
N ILE A 91 -0.33 15.30 15.72
CA ILE A 91 -0.72 13.90 15.53
C ILE A 91 0.49 13.06 15.17
N PHE A 92 1.32 13.50 14.22
CA PHE A 92 2.53 12.79 13.83
C PHE A 92 3.45 12.56 15.02
N ASP A 93 3.83 13.64 15.73
CA ASP A 93 4.72 13.58 16.89
C ASP A 93 4.20 12.60 17.94
N LYS A 94 2.89 12.59 18.25
CA LYS A 94 2.28 11.66 19.22
C LYS A 94 2.45 10.18 18.85
N HIS A 95 2.49 9.84 17.56
CA HIS A 95 2.57 8.44 17.11
C HIS A 95 3.99 7.98 16.80
N THR A 96 4.97 8.89 16.76
CA THR A 96 6.36 8.59 16.39
C THR A 96 7.41 8.98 17.43
N SER A 97 7.00 9.57 18.55
CA SER A 97 7.86 9.95 19.69
C SER A 97 8.21 8.79 20.61
#